data_AF-A0A2V5SWT1-F1
#
_entry.id   AF-A0A2V5SWT1-F1
#
_cell.length_a   1.000
_cell.length_b   1.000
_cell.length_c   1.000
_cell.angle_alpha   90.00
_cell.angle_beta   90.00
_cell.angle_gamma   90.00
#
_symmetry.space_group_name_H-M   'P 1'
#
loop_
_entity.id
_entity.type
_entity.pdbx_description
1 polymer ?
#
loop_
_entity_poly.entity_id
_entity_poly.type
_entity_poly.pdbx_seq_one_letter_code
_entity_poly.pdbx_strand_id
1 'polypeptide(L)'
;DEDLELTEENGCISGADAAKISERAIDRGYNQIGTLGSGNHYLEVQAARPEDVRDKELAAKFGITIPNQVVVMFHCGSRGFGHQVATDYLQIFLKVMESKYGIKVLDRELACAPFESPEGRDYFAAMKCGLNMSFANRQVILHRIREVFSEILGRSAEDLGMRMIYDVAHNTAKLEKHTVDGKEKTLLVHRKGATRAFGPGREEVAARYRDIGQPVIIGGSMETGSYLLVGTSTGGETFFSTAHGSGRTMSRTKARKQWHGRQLQRDLEARGIYIRSTSWAGLAEEAGAAYKDIDEVIEATELAGISKPVVRFTPIGNVKG
;
A
#
# COMPACT_ATOMS: atom_id res chain seq x y z
N ASP A 1 12.55 9.90 14.04
CA ASP A 1 11.76 11.09 13.71
C ASP A 1 11.49 11.23 12.21
N GLU A 2 12.50 11.16 11.33
CA GLU A 2 12.28 11.21 9.85
C GLU A 2 11.31 10.14 9.33
N ASP A 3 11.40 8.89 9.82
CA ASP A 3 10.47 7.83 9.39
C ASP A 3 9.00 8.17 9.68
N LEU A 4 8.72 8.82 10.82
CA LEU A 4 7.36 9.19 11.16
C LEU A 4 6.86 10.27 10.19
N GLU A 5 7.64 11.33 9.93
CA GLU A 5 7.27 12.40 8.98
C GLU A 5 6.95 11.86 7.58
N LEU A 6 7.64 10.79 7.16
CA LEU A 6 7.49 10.17 5.85
C LEU A 6 6.45 9.05 5.81
N THR A 7 5.78 8.78 6.93
CA THR A 7 4.65 7.88 6.99
C THR A 7 3.36 8.68 6.91
N GLU A 8 2.41 8.22 6.10
CA GLU A 8 1.07 8.81 6.05
C GLU A 8 0.46 8.92 7.47
N GLU A 9 -0.18 10.05 7.78
CA GLU A 9 -0.66 10.39 9.15
C GLU A 9 0.44 10.40 10.23
N ASN A 10 1.70 10.62 9.84
CA ASN A 10 2.86 10.51 10.73
C ASN A 10 2.98 9.14 11.43
N GLY A 11 2.46 8.08 10.80
CA GLY A 11 2.45 6.72 11.34
C GLY A 11 1.43 6.47 12.46
N CYS A 12 0.54 7.42 12.76
CA CYS A 12 -0.49 7.25 13.77
C CYS A 12 -1.73 8.09 13.46
N ILE A 13 -2.82 7.42 13.07
CA ILE A 13 -4.12 8.07 12.91
C ILE A 13 -4.78 8.30 14.28
N SER A 14 -5.22 9.53 14.51
CA SER A 14 -5.82 9.95 15.78
C SER A 14 -7.27 9.49 15.94
N GLY A 15 -7.72 9.32 17.19
CA GLY A 15 -9.08 8.89 17.51
C GLY A 15 -9.34 7.40 17.19
N ALA A 16 -8.30 6.59 17.19
CA ALA A 16 -8.40 5.14 17.30
C ALA A 16 -8.89 4.77 18.71
N ASP A 17 -9.78 3.79 18.83
CA ASP A 17 -10.32 3.33 20.11
C ASP A 17 -10.18 1.81 20.25
N ALA A 18 -9.29 1.38 21.16
CA ALA A 18 -9.03 -0.03 21.41
C ALA A 18 -10.22 -0.74 22.08
N ALA A 19 -11.13 -0.01 22.76
CA ALA A 19 -12.33 -0.60 23.34
C ALA A 19 -13.34 -1.08 22.26
N LYS A 20 -13.14 -0.68 21.00
CA LYS A 20 -13.94 -1.10 19.84
C LYS A 20 -13.38 -2.34 19.12
N ILE A 21 -12.34 -2.94 19.68
CA ILE A 21 -11.66 -4.10 19.11
C ILE A 21 -12.07 -5.36 19.88
N SER A 22 -12.44 -6.41 19.15
CA SER A 22 -12.74 -7.71 19.75
C SER A 22 -11.47 -8.41 20.23
N GLU A 23 -11.58 -9.24 21.29
CA GLU A 23 -10.48 -10.11 21.74
C GLU A 23 -9.96 -10.99 20.58
N ARG A 24 -10.88 -11.50 19.76
CA ARG A 24 -10.54 -12.29 18.58
C ARG A 24 -9.65 -11.54 17.58
N ALA A 25 -9.85 -10.23 17.39
CA ALA A 25 -9.01 -9.44 16.52
C ALA A 25 -7.60 -9.27 17.10
N ILE A 26 -7.50 -9.08 18.42
CA ILE A 26 -6.24 -9.02 19.15
C ILE A 26 -5.49 -10.35 19.00
N ASP A 27 -6.12 -11.48 19.34
CA ASP A 27 -5.52 -12.82 19.28
C ASP A 27 -4.98 -13.15 17.89
N ARG A 28 -5.74 -12.82 16.85
CA ARG A 28 -5.32 -13.04 15.45
C ARG A 28 -4.14 -12.17 15.04
N GLY A 29 -4.01 -10.97 15.63
CA GLY A 29 -2.98 -10.00 15.29
C GLY A 29 -1.70 -10.10 16.10
N TYR A 30 -1.80 -10.54 17.36
CA TYR A 30 -0.76 -10.39 18.37
C TYR A 30 0.59 -10.99 17.93
N ASN A 31 0.57 -12.22 17.42
CA ASN A 31 1.78 -12.93 16.97
C ASN A 31 2.20 -12.61 15.52
N GLN A 32 1.60 -11.59 14.89
CA GLN A 32 1.82 -11.29 13.47
C GLN A 32 2.50 -9.93 13.22
N ILE A 33 2.77 -9.14 14.27
CA ILE A 33 3.55 -7.90 14.15
C ILE A 33 4.97 -8.22 13.68
N GLY A 34 5.50 -7.40 12.76
CA GLY A 34 6.80 -7.59 12.14
C GLY A 34 6.82 -8.63 11.02
N THR A 35 5.67 -9.00 10.45
CA THR A 35 5.57 -10.03 9.40
C THR A 35 4.96 -9.49 8.11
N LEU A 36 5.44 -9.99 6.96
CA LEU A 36 4.84 -9.69 5.65
C LEU A 36 3.45 -10.34 5.52
N GLY A 37 3.42 -11.64 5.80
CA GLY A 37 2.28 -12.52 5.51
C GLY A 37 2.20 -12.99 4.07
N SER A 38 1.06 -13.57 3.73
CA SER A 38 0.81 -14.21 2.44
C SER A 38 0.00 -13.33 1.47
N GLY A 39 -0.18 -13.83 0.25
CA GLY A 39 -0.91 -13.17 -0.83
C GLY A 39 -0.01 -12.25 -1.65
N ASN A 40 -0.51 -11.06 -1.98
CA ASN A 40 0.26 -10.05 -2.70
C ASN A 40 1.20 -9.25 -1.78
N HIS A 41 1.47 -9.73 -0.57
CA HIS A 41 2.47 -9.14 0.32
C HIS A 41 3.87 -9.63 -0.06
N TYR A 42 4.86 -8.75 0.03
CA TYR A 42 6.23 -9.03 -0.37
C TYR A 42 7.21 -8.02 0.21
N LEU A 43 8.49 -8.35 0.15
CA LEU A 43 9.61 -7.42 0.17
C LEU A 43 10.38 -7.61 -1.13
N GLU A 44 10.68 -6.52 -1.82
CA GLU A 44 11.38 -6.52 -3.09
C GLU A 44 12.58 -5.59 -3.02
N VAL A 45 13.76 -6.12 -3.37
CA VAL A 45 14.96 -5.35 -3.66
C VAL A 45 14.93 -5.03 -5.15
N GLN A 46 15.06 -3.76 -5.48
CA GLN A 46 14.88 -3.25 -6.83
C GLN A 46 16.03 -2.31 -7.21
N ALA A 47 16.19 -2.05 -8.49
CA ALA A 47 17.15 -1.09 -9.02
C ALA A 47 16.47 0.02 -9.83
N ALA A 48 16.85 1.26 -9.57
CA ALA A 48 16.52 2.43 -10.38
C ALA A 48 17.53 2.54 -11.54
N ARG A 49 17.20 1.95 -12.69
CA ARG A 49 18.07 2.00 -13.87
C ARG A 49 18.01 3.39 -14.52
N PRO A 50 19.11 3.93 -15.06
CA PRO A 50 19.11 5.26 -15.66
C PRO A 50 18.04 5.47 -16.75
N GLU A 51 17.77 4.45 -17.56
CA GLU A 51 16.75 4.45 -18.60
C GLU A 51 15.30 4.43 -18.07
N ASP A 52 15.11 4.01 -16.83
CA ASP A 52 13.81 3.91 -16.17
C ASP A 52 13.44 5.19 -15.38
N VAL A 53 14.36 6.17 -15.29
CA VAL A 53 14.13 7.47 -14.63
C VAL A 53 13.48 8.43 -15.63
N ARG A 54 12.17 8.68 -15.43
CA ARG A 54 11.36 9.53 -16.32
C ARG A 54 11.50 11.02 -16.01
N ASP A 55 11.63 11.37 -14.74
CA ASP A 55 11.82 12.75 -14.28
C ASP A 55 13.01 12.82 -13.30
N LYS A 56 14.16 13.30 -13.79
CA LYS A 56 15.42 13.32 -13.02
C LYS A 56 15.38 14.30 -11.85
N GLU A 57 14.68 15.42 -11.99
CA GLU A 57 14.60 16.44 -10.93
C GLU A 57 13.73 15.94 -9.77
N LEU A 58 12.56 15.37 -10.08
CA LEU A 58 11.71 14.75 -9.07
C LEU A 58 12.36 13.50 -8.45
N ALA A 59 13.03 12.67 -9.26
CA ALA A 59 13.76 11.51 -8.76
C ALA A 59 14.83 11.91 -7.74
N ALA A 60 15.60 12.97 -8.03
CA ALA A 60 16.59 13.50 -7.11
C ALA A 60 15.97 14.03 -5.82
N LYS A 61 14.80 14.70 -5.88
CA LYS A 61 14.05 15.14 -4.68
C LYS A 61 13.55 13.97 -3.82
N PHE A 62 13.26 12.82 -4.43
CA PHE A 62 12.95 11.58 -3.72
C PHE A 62 14.18 10.78 -3.30
N GLY A 63 15.39 11.30 -3.49
CA GLY A 63 16.64 10.67 -3.09
C GLY A 63 17.16 9.61 -4.05
N ILE A 64 16.65 9.55 -5.28
CA ILE A 64 17.18 8.71 -6.37
C ILE A 64 18.19 9.54 -7.17
N THR A 65 19.47 9.43 -6.84
CA THR A 65 20.51 10.37 -7.31
C THR A 65 21.68 9.71 -8.04
N ILE A 66 21.76 8.37 -8.04
CA ILE A 66 22.86 7.63 -8.67
C ILE A 66 22.34 6.55 -9.64
N PRO A 67 23.11 6.19 -10.68
CA PRO A 67 22.71 5.13 -11.60
C PRO A 67 22.62 3.78 -10.90
N ASN A 68 21.61 2.98 -11.25
CA ASN A 68 21.37 1.65 -10.68
C ASN A 68 21.22 1.66 -9.15
N GLN A 69 20.69 2.77 -8.59
CA GLN A 69 20.48 2.88 -7.15
C GLN A 69 19.57 1.76 -6.66
N VAL A 70 20.02 1.03 -5.65
CA VAL A 70 19.23 -0.04 -5.03
C VAL A 70 18.23 0.57 -4.07
N VAL A 71 16.97 0.17 -4.19
CA VAL A 71 15.89 0.52 -3.27
C VAL A 71 15.21 -0.74 -2.75
N VAL A 72 14.55 -0.61 -1.60
CA VAL A 72 13.76 -1.70 -1.01
C VAL A 72 12.32 -1.23 -0.89
N MET A 73 11.42 -1.99 -1.50
CA MET A 73 9.98 -1.83 -1.36
C MET A 73 9.44 -3.00 -0.56
N PHE A 74 8.49 -2.77 0.33
CA PHE A 74 7.76 -3.86 0.97
C PHE A 74 6.30 -3.50 1.12
N HIS A 75 5.47 -4.52 1.00
CA HIS A 75 4.03 -4.39 0.93
C HIS A 75 3.39 -5.34 1.94
N CYS A 76 2.78 -4.77 2.97
CA CYS A 76 2.03 -5.51 3.99
C CYS A 76 0.98 -4.61 4.65
N GLY A 77 0.05 -5.24 5.37
CA GLY A 77 -1.04 -4.54 6.05
C GLY A 77 -1.13 -4.86 7.54
N SER A 78 -2.33 -4.66 8.09
CA SER A 78 -2.71 -4.92 9.49
C SER A 78 -2.80 -6.42 9.86
N ARG A 79 -2.34 -7.32 8.99
CA ARG A 79 -2.36 -8.77 9.19
C ARG A 79 -3.77 -9.29 9.54
N GLY A 80 -3.86 -10.36 10.33
CA GLY A 80 -5.12 -10.94 10.79
C GLY A 80 -5.98 -10.01 11.63
N PHE A 81 -5.37 -9.00 12.29
CA PHE A 81 -6.05 -8.02 13.13
C PHE A 81 -7.10 -7.25 12.33
N GLY A 82 -6.70 -6.49 11.31
CA GLY A 82 -7.63 -5.66 10.54
C GLY A 82 -8.63 -6.49 9.72
N HIS A 83 -8.25 -7.70 9.28
CA HIS A 83 -9.21 -8.63 8.68
C HIS A 83 -10.33 -8.98 9.66
N GLN A 84 -9.99 -9.26 10.92
CA GLN A 84 -11.00 -9.58 11.93
C GLN A 84 -11.87 -8.37 12.26
N VAL A 85 -11.29 -7.17 12.40
CA VAL A 85 -12.05 -5.93 12.59
C VAL A 85 -13.08 -5.74 11.47
N ALA A 86 -12.67 -5.86 10.20
CA ALA A 86 -13.60 -5.76 9.07
C ALA A 86 -14.69 -6.83 9.11
N THR A 87 -14.34 -8.07 9.51
CA THR A 87 -15.31 -9.17 9.65
C THR A 87 -16.36 -8.87 10.71
N ASP A 88 -15.92 -8.39 11.88
CA ASP A 88 -16.80 -8.12 13.02
C ASP A 88 -17.81 -7.02 12.67
N TYR A 89 -17.36 -5.92 12.08
CA TYR A 89 -18.24 -4.80 11.71
C TYR A 89 -19.12 -5.10 10.51
N LEU A 90 -18.68 -5.93 9.57
CA LEU A 90 -19.56 -6.41 8.50
C LEU A 90 -20.76 -7.17 9.07
N GLN A 91 -20.55 -8.02 10.07
CA GLN A 91 -21.64 -8.74 10.74
C GLN A 91 -22.57 -7.82 11.52
N ILE A 92 -22.04 -6.73 12.11
CA ILE A 92 -22.85 -5.71 12.77
C ILE A 92 -23.71 -4.97 11.73
N PHE A 93 -23.10 -4.48 10.65
CA PHE A 93 -23.80 -3.75 9.59
C PHE A 93 -24.89 -4.58 8.94
N LEU A 94 -24.64 -5.86 8.63
CA LEU A 94 -25.66 -6.77 8.09
C LEU A 94 -26.90 -6.91 8.99
N LYS A 95 -26.77 -6.74 10.31
CA LYS A 95 -27.90 -6.81 11.25
C LYS A 95 -28.69 -5.50 11.34
N VAL A 96 -28.02 -4.35 11.24
CA VAL A 96 -28.62 -3.02 11.51
C VAL A 96 -28.99 -2.24 10.25
N MET A 97 -28.34 -2.52 9.11
CA MET A 97 -28.47 -1.73 7.87
C MET A 97 -29.92 -1.54 7.43
N GLU A 98 -30.67 -2.64 7.26
CA GLU A 98 -32.08 -2.56 6.86
C GLU A 98 -33.00 -2.33 8.08
N SER A 99 -32.81 -3.13 9.15
CA SER A 99 -33.73 -3.16 10.29
C SER A 99 -33.77 -1.86 11.11
N LYS A 100 -32.65 -1.16 11.21
CA LYS A 100 -32.51 0.07 12.02
C LYS A 100 -32.42 1.32 11.15
N TYR A 101 -31.72 1.24 10.02
CA TYR A 101 -31.44 2.40 9.16
C TYR A 101 -32.26 2.44 7.88
N GLY A 102 -33.04 1.40 7.57
CA GLY A 102 -33.86 1.34 6.36
C GLY A 102 -33.04 1.32 5.06
N ILE A 103 -31.74 1.04 5.14
CA ILE A 103 -30.84 1.02 3.99
C ILE A 103 -31.01 -0.32 3.28
N LYS A 104 -31.43 -0.27 2.01
CA LYS A 104 -31.53 -1.44 1.14
C LYS A 104 -30.46 -1.35 0.07
N VAL A 105 -29.71 -2.43 -0.09
CA VAL A 105 -28.63 -2.55 -1.08
C VAL A 105 -28.93 -3.72 -2.01
N LEU A 106 -28.44 -3.63 -3.25
CA LEU A 106 -28.60 -4.69 -4.25
C LEU A 106 -27.72 -5.91 -3.94
N ASP A 107 -26.62 -5.69 -3.23
CA ASP A 107 -25.65 -6.72 -2.85
C ASP A 107 -25.37 -6.64 -1.35
N ARG A 108 -25.45 -7.79 -0.66
CA ARG A 108 -25.16 -7.89 0.77
C ARG A 108 -23.71 -7.57 1.11
N GLU A 109 -22.79 -7.70 0.15
CA GLU A 109 -21.39 -7.29 0.31
C GLU A 109 -21.21 -5.76 0.41
N LEU A 110 -22.26 -4.98 0.09
CA LEU A 110 -22.32 -3.52 0.30
C LEU A 110 -22.87 -3.13 1.68
N ALA A 111 -22.82 -4.03 2.66
CA ALA A 111 -23.31 -3.77 4.01
C ALA A 111 -22.66 -2.51 4.63
N CYS A 112 -23.50 -1.59 5.10
CA CYS A 112 -23.06 -0.29 5.59
C CYS A 112 -23.98 0.25 6.70
N ALA A 113 -23.54 1.33 7.33
CA ALA A 113 -24.32 2.12 8.28
C ALA A 113 -24.05 3.62 8.05
N PRO A 114 -24.97 4.53 8.44
CA PRO A 114 -24.70 5.95 8.41
C PRO A 114 -23.44 6.28 9.21
N PHE A 115 -22.58 7.16 8.69
CA PHE A 115 -21.28 7.45 9.33
C PHE A 115 -21.40 7.95 10.77
N GLU A 116 -22.40 8.81 11.04
CA GLU A 116 -22.65 9.37 12.37
C GLU A 116 -23.49 8.44 13.28
N SER A 117 -23.80 7.22 12.84
CA SER A 117 -24.46 6.23 13.69
C SER A 117 -23.48 5.65 14.72
N PRO A 118 -23.95 5.11 15.85
CA PRO A 118 -23.08 4.46 16.83
C PRO A 118 -22.17 3.39 16.20
N GLU A 119 -22.72 2.52 15.33
CA GLU A 119 -21.98 1.47 14.63
C GLU A 119 -21.00 2.03 13.60
N GLY A 120 -21.37 3.11 12.88
CA GLY A 120 -20.50 3.78 11.92
C GLY A 120 -19.29 4.44 12.60
N ARG A 121 -19.52 5.15 13.72
CA ARG A 121 -18.47 5.77 14.53
C ARG A 121 -17.58 4.73 15.20
N ASP A 122 -18.16 3.67 15.73
CA ASP A 122 -17.42 2.57 16.34
C ASP A 122 -16.54 1.86 15.31
N TYR A 123 -17.07 1.57 14.12
CA TYR A 123 -16.26 0.98 13.03
C TYR A 123 -15.12 1.90 12.62
N PHE A 124 -15.39 3.20 12.48
CA PHE A 124 -14.36 4.15 12.09
C PHE A 124 -13.22 4.21 13.11
N ALA A 125 -13.54 4.21 14.41
CA ALA A 125 -12.54 4.14 15.48
C ALA A 125 -11.78 2.80 15.50
N ALA A 126 -12.45 1.68 15.23
CA ALA A 126 -11.82 0.36 15.15
C ALA A 126 -10.92 0.21 13.90
N MET A 127 -11.35 0.71 12.75
CA MET A 127 -10.58 0.70 11.49
C MET A 127 -9.31 1.54 11.62
N LYS A 128 -9.36 2.65 12.36
CA LYS A 128 -8.17 3.41 12.75
C LYS A 128 -7.17 2.60 13.56
N CYS A 129 -7.61 1.74 14.49
CA CYS A 129 -6.72 0.78 15.15
C CYS A 129 -6.06 -0.17 14.13
N GLY A 130 -6.81 -0.62 13.12
CA GLY A 130 -6.27 -1.41 12.02
C GLY A 130 -5.18 -0.68 11.22
N LEU A 131 -5.38 0.61 10.94
CA LEU A 131 -4.37 1.46 10.29
C LEU A 131 -3.11 1.59 11.15
N ASN A 132 -3.25 1.90 12.44
CA ASN A 132 -2.13 2.03 13.38
C ASN A 132 -1.36 0.72 13.53
N MET A 133 -2.06 -0.42 13.59
CA MET A 133 -1.44 -1.74 13.56
C MET A 133 -0.64 -1.97 12.28
N SER A 134 -1.12 -1.48 11.13
CA SER A 134 -0.41 -1.59 9.86
C SER A 134 0.85 -0.72 9.81
N PHE A 135 0.81 0.51 10.34
CA PHE A 135 1.97 1.39 10.45
C PHE A 135 3.02 0.78 11.38
N ALA A 136 2.61 0.30 12.56
CA ALA A 136 3.52 -0.37 13.50
C ALA A 136 4.16 -1.61 12.87
N ASN A 137 3.39 -2.43 12.15
CA ASN A 137 3.91 -3.60 11.46
C ASN A 137 4.99 -3.22 10.43
N ARG A 138 4.73 -2.20 9.60
CA ARG A 138 5.67 -1.71 8.59
C ARG A 138 6.92 -1.09 9.22
N GLN A 139 6.79 -0.35 10.32
CA GLN A 139 7.93 0.23 11.03
C GLN A 139 8.85 -0.84 11.62
N VAL A 140 8.30 -1.92 12.20
CA VAL A 140 9.10 -3.05 12.68
C VAL A 140 9.83 -3.73 11.53
N ILE A 141 9.15 -3.95 10.40
CA ILE A 141 9.77 -4.55 9.20
C ILE A 141 10.89 -3.65 8.66
N LEU A 142 10.65 -2.34 8.53
CA LEU A 142 11.67 -1.36 8.11
C LEU A 142 12.92 -1.43 8.99
N HIS A 143 12.73 -1.51 10.31
CA HIS A 143 13.85 -1.67 11.24
C HIS A 143 14.63 -2.97 10.99
N ARG A 144 13.94 -4.11 10.83
CA ARG A 144 14.60 -5.40 10.51
C ARG A 144 15.33 -5.39 9.18
N ILE A 145 14.78 -4.72 8.17
CA ILE A 145 15.45 -4.54 6.87
C ILE A 145 16.79 -3.83 7.06
N ARG A 146 16.79 -2.71 7.80
CA ARG A 146 18.01 -1.95 8.09
C ARG A 146 19.05 -2.78 8.86
N GLU A 147 18.63 -3.56 9.85
CA GLU A 147 19.53 -4.47 10.59
C GLU A 147 20.18 -5.50 9.66
N VAL A 148 19.39 -6.19 8.84
CA VAL A 148 19.88 -7.23 7.93
C VAL A 148 20.85 -6.67 6.89
N PHE A 149 20.53 -5.52 6.28
CA PHE A 149 21.45 -4.86 5.34
C PHE A 149 22.73 -4.41 6.04
N SER A 150 22.63 -3.92 7.27
CA SER A 150 23.81 -3.47 8.02
C SER A 150 24.74 -4.64 8.36
N GLU A 151 24.17 -5.77 8.80
CA GLU A 151 24.90 -6.99 9.11
C GLU A 151 25.62 -7.55 7.87
N ILE A 152 24.90 -7.67 6.74
CA ILE A 152 25.44 -8.27 5.51
C ILE A 152 26.52 -7.39 4.86
N LEU A 153 26.34 -6.06 4.87
CA LEU A 153 27.24 -5.13 4.19
C LEU A 153 28.31 -4.53 5.10
N GLY A 154 28.29 -4.85 6.40
CA GLY A 154 29.29 -4.39 7.37
C GLY A 154 29.32 -2.87 7.56
N ARG A 155 28.20 -2.18 7.33
CA ARG A 155 28.06 -0.72 7.43
C ARG A 155 26.75 -0.39 8.12
N SER A 156 26.68 0.72 8.85
CA SER A 156 25.40 1.12 9.44
C SER A 156 24.37 1.45 8.36
N ALA A 157 23.08 1.31 8.67
CA ALA A 157 22.00 1.70 7.76
C ALA A 157 22.05 3.19 7.37
N GLU A 158 22.59 4.04 8.25
CA GLU A 158 22.83 5.45 7.97
C GLU A 158 23.95 5.64 6.94
N ASP A 159 25.08 4.94 7.09
CA ASP A 159 26.19 4.98 6.11
C ASP A 159 25.76 4.42 4.75
N LEU A 160 24.85 3.44 4.76
CA LEU A 160 24.24 2.87 3.56
C LEU A 160 23.19 3.81 2.93
N GLY A 161 22.82 4.90 3.60
CA GLY A 161 21.82 5.86 3.12
C GLY A 161 20.40 5.29 3.08
N MET A 162 20.06 4.33 3.95
CA MET A 162 18.75 3.64 3.96
C MET A 162 17.64 4.51 4.57
N ARG A 163 17.36 5.64 3.92
CA ARG A 163 16.27 6.56 4.25
C ARG A 163 14.98 6.10 3.59
N MET A 164 13.87 6.22 4.31
CA MET A 164 12.56 5.92 3.75
C MET A 164 12.17 7.00 2.74
N ILE A 165 11.60 6.63 1.61
CA ILE A 165 11.04 7.60 0.66
C ILE A 165 9.67 8.03 1.14
N TYR A 166 8.77 7.07 1.35
CA TYR A 166 7.41 7.30 1.84
C TYR A 166 6.75 5.98 2.27
N ASP A 167 5.78 6.04 3.17
CA ASP A 167 4.87 4.94 3.52
C ASP A 167 3.41 5.41 3.34
N VAL A 168 2.64 4.65 2.54
CA VAL A 168 1.26 4.97 2.17
C VAL A 168 0.34 3.76 2.28
N ALA A 169 -0.89 3.99 2.75
CA ALA A 169 -1.94 2.98 2.82
C ALA A 169 -2.89 3.04 1.61
N HIS A 170 -3.41 1.89 1.19
CA HIS A 170 -4.31 1.78 0.02
C HIS A 170 -5.64 1.06 0.30
N ASN A 171 -5.87 0.66 1.56
CA ASN A 171 -7.12 0.10 2.06
C ASN A 171 -7.52 0.87 3.32
N THR A 172 -8.22 2.00 3.15
CA THR A 172 -8.50 2.96 4.22
C THR A 172 -9.84 3.66 4.00
N ALA A 173 -10.35 4.31 5.05
CA ALA A 173 -11.31 5.39 4.89
C ALA A 173 -10.84 6.60 5.70
N LYS A 174 -10.91 7.81 5.13
CA LYS A 174 -10.39 9.02 5.78
C LYS A 174 -11.34 10.19 5.64
N LEU A 175 -11.41 11.02 6.69
CA LEU A 175 -12.08 12.32 6.62
C LEU A 175 -11.13 13.30 5.95
N GLU A 176 -11.52 13.79 4.79
CA GLU A 176 -10.70 14.68 3.98
C GLU A 176 -11.54 15.86 3.49
N LYS A 177 -10.91 17.03 3.40
CA LYS A 177 -11.52 18.21 2.80
C LYS A 177 -11.32 18.19 1.29
N HIS A 178 -12.41 18.31 0.55
CA HIS A 178 -12.42 18.36 -0.91
C HIS A 178 -13.44 19.38 -1.41
N THR A 179 -13.22 19.90 -2.61
CA THR A 179 -14.17 20.81 -3.27
C THR A 179 -15.17 19.98 -4.08
N VAL A 180 -16.47 20.15 -3.81
CA VAL A 180 -17.57 19.52 -4.55
C VAL A 180 -18.55 20.61 -4.95
N ASP A 181 -18.82 20.75 -6.25
CA ASP A 181 -19.68 21.79 -6.81
C ASP A 181 -19.25 23.21 -6.37
N GLY A 182 -17.94 23.46 -6.33
CA GLY A 182 -17.36 24.75 -5.92
C GLY A 182 -17.39 25.02 -4.41
N LYS A 183 -17.79 24.07 -3.57
CA LYS A 183 -17.84 24.22 -2.11
C LYS A 183 -16.93 23.23 -1.41
N GLU A 184 -16.17 23.70 -0.41
CA GLU A 184 -15.43 22.81 0.49
C GLU A 184 -16.40 21.94 1.29
N LYS A 185 -16.18 20.62 1.26
CA LYS A 185 -16.90 19.63 2.06
C LYS A 185 -15.90 18.68 2.71
N THR A 186 -16.19 18.30 3.94
CA THR A 186 -15.51 17.16 4.58
C THR A 186 -16.20 15.88 4.14
N LEU A 187 -15.46 14.97 3.51
CA LEU A 187 -15.95 13.71 2.98
C LEU A 187 -15.25 12.55 3.67
N LEU A 188 -15.96 11.44 3.89
CA LEU A 188 -15.35 10.16 4.22
C LEU A 188 -14.96 9.44 2.94
N VAL A 189 -13.71 9.63 2.51
CA VAL A 189 -13.17 9.03 1.29
C VAL A 189 -12.76 7.59 1.58
N HIS A 190 -13.44 6.63 0.93
CA HIS A 190 -13.12 5.21 1.02
C HIS A 190 -12.17 4.83 -0.12
N ARG A 191 -11.00 4.30 0.23
CA ARG A 191 -10.03 3.75 -0.73
C ARG A 191 -9.86 2.26 -0.49
N LYS A 192 -10.20 1.44 -1.49
CA LYS A 192 -9.96 0.00 -1.49
C LYS A 192 -9.17 -0.37 -2.74
N GLY A 193 -7.89 -0.71 -2.57
CA GLY A 193 -6.97 -0.89 -3.69
C GLY A 193 -6.69 0.41 -4.45
N ALA A 194 -6.74 1.56 -3.76
CA ALA A 194 -6.45 2.88 -4.31
C ALA A 194 -5.60 3.67 -3.32
N THR A 195 -4.71 4.51 -3.81
CA THR A 195 -3.71 5.23 -3.02
C THR A 195 -4.03 6.71 -3.00
N ARG A 196 -3.84 7.39 -1.86
CA ARG A 196 -3.92 8.85 -1.78
C ARG A 196 -2.79 9.48 -2.62
N ALA A 197 -3.09 10.53 -3.38
CA ALA A 197 -2.18 11.17 -4.32
C ALA A 197 -2.33 12.70 -4.26
N PHE A 198 -2.19 13.28 -3.06
CA PHE A 198 -2.27 14.72 -2.88
C PHE A 198 -1.23 15.46 -3.72
N GLY A 199 -1.66 16.49 -4.44
CA GLY A 199 -0.79 17.36 -5.21
C GLY A 199 0.04 18.33 -4.37
N PRO A 200 0.86 19.16 -5.03
CA PRO A 200 1.63 20.23 -4.39
C PRO A 200 0.78 21.16 -3.51
N GLY A 201 1.37 21.69 -2.44
CA GLY A 201 0.79 22.70 -1.57
C GLY A 201 -0.10 22.18 -0.44
N ARG A 202 -0.46 20.90 -0.44
CA ARG A 202 -1.31 20.29 0.60
C ARG A 202 -0.57 20.20 1.94
N GLU A 203 -1.20 20.68 3.00
CA GLU A 203 -0.61 20.68 4.35
C GLU A 203 -0.35 19.27 4.87
N GLU A 204 -1.19 18.31 4.46
CA GLU A 204 -1.09 16.89 4.84
C GLU A 204 0.09 16.16 4.18
N VAL A 205 0.73 16.79 3.18
CA VAL A 205 1.95 16.26 2.56
C VAL A 205 3.15 16.64 3.42
N ALA A 206 4.06 15.68 3.63
CA ALA A 206 5.30 15.86 4.37
C ALA A 206 6.05 17.12 3.88
N ALA A 207 6.63 17.88 4.81
CA ALA A 207 7.10 19.23 4.52
C ALA A 207 8.11 19.26 3.37
N ARG A 208 8.98 18.25 3.30
CA ARG A 208 10.01 18.11 2.25
C ARG A 208 9.48 17.80 0.85
N TYR A 209 8.23 17.33 0.72
CA TYR A 209 7.61 17.01 -0.56
C TYR A 209 6.44 17.94 -0.89
N ARG A 210 6.11 18.88 0.00
CA ARG A 210 4.94 19.74 -0.16
C ARG A 210 4.97 20.57 -1.44
N ASP A 211 6.15 21.00 -1.89
CA ASP A 211 6.33 21.76 -3.13
C ASP A 211 6.14 20.92 -4.40
N ILE A 212 6.29 19.60 -4.32
CA ILE A 212 6.22 18.68 -5.46
C ILE A 212 5.01 17.76 -5.47
N GLY A 213 4.33 17.59 -4.33
CA GLY A 213 3.23 16.67 -4.15
C GLY A 213 3.64 15.38 -3.44
N GLN A 214 2.65 14.59 -3.04
CA GLN A 214 2.85 13.38 -2.26
C GLN A 214 3.52 12.29 -3.11
N PRO A 215 4.55 11.59 -2.60
CA PRO A 215 5.00 10.35 -3.22
C PRO A 215 3.87 9.32 -3.28
N VAL A 216 3.80 8.61 -4.40
CA VAL A 216 2.85 7.52 -4.64
C VAL A 216 3.65 6.29 -5.07
N ILE A 217 3.42 5.18 -4.38
CA ILE A 217 4.13 3.93 -4.62
C ILE A 217 3.14 2.93 -5.21
N ILE A 218 3.45 2.40 -6.41
CA ILE A 218 2.57 1.45 -7.11
C ILE A 218 3.37 0.18 -7.41
N GLY A 219 2.96 -0.94 -6.80
CA GLY A 219 3.55 -2.25 -7.02
C GLY A 219 2.97 -2.96 -8.25
N GLY A 220 3.83 -3.54 -9.08
CA GLY A 220 3.41 -4.45 -10.15
C GLY A 220 3.37 -5.89 -9.65
N SER A 221 4.05 -6.77 -10.40
CA SER A 221 4.28 -8.16 -10.01
C SER A 221 5.76 -8.35 -9.67
N MET A 222 6.09 -9.52 -9.09
CA MET A 222 7.49 -9.92 -8.85
C MET A 222 8.36 -10.01 -10.12
N GLU A 223 7.76 -9.85 -11.31
CA GLU A 223 8.44 -9.91 -12.61
C GLU A 223 8.51 -8.57 -13.33
N THR A 224 7.50 -7.71 -13.16
CA THR A 224 7.31 -6.50 -13.98
C THR A 224 7.87 -5.24 -13.35
N GLY A 225 8.12 -5.27 -12.03
CA GLY A 225 8.65 -4.16 -11.26
C GLY A 225 7.57 -3.27 -10.67
N SER A 226 7.96 -2.04 -10.34
CA SER A 226 7.10 -1.09 -9.63
C SER A 226 7.42 0.35 -10.04
N TYR A 227 6.61 1.29 -9.55
CA TYR A 227 6.75 2.70 -9.87
C TYR A 227 6.73 3.57 -8.63
N LEU A 228 7.57 4.60 -8.67
CA LEU A 228 7.44 5.80 -7.87
C LEU A 228 6.82 6.90 -8.73
N LEU A 229 5.72 7.45 -8.25
CA LEU A 229 4.98 8.54 -8.86
C LEU A 229 4.84 9.69 -7.85
N VAL A 230 4.27 10.80 -8.31
CA VAL A 230 3.90 11.92 -7.46
C VAL A 230 2.44 12.33 -7.72
N GLY A 231 1.74 12.75 -6.66
CA GLY A 231 0.41 13.34 -6.75
C GLY A 231 0.40 14.65 -7.52
N THR A 232 -0.71 14.95 -8.20
CA THR A 232 -0.86 16.10 -9.09
C THR A 232 -1.92 17.08 -8.59
N SER A 233 -1.85 18.33 -9.03
CA SER A 233 -2.88 19.35 -8.73
C SER A 233 -4.21 19.07 -9.42
N THR A 234 -4.20 18.32 -10.52
CA THR A 234 -5.37 17.95 -11.33
C THR A 234 -6.14 16.74 -10.77
N GLY A 235 -5.66 16.09 -9.70
CA GLY A 235 -6.29 14.92 -9.08
C GLY A 235 -7.63 15.18 -8.36
N GLY A 236 -8.22 16.37 -8.46
CA GLY A 236 -9.44 16.74 -7.75
C GLY A 236 -10.64 15.85 -8.09
N GLU A 237 -10.77 15.40 -9.34
CA GLU A 237 -11.89 14.56 -9.80
C GLU A 237 -11.94 13.18 -9.14
N THR A 238 -10.81 12.69 -8.61
CA THR A 238 -10.70 11.41 -7.90
C THR A 238 -10.53 11.58 -6.39
N PHE A 239 -10.84 12.76 -5.86
CA PHE A 239 -10.54 13.11 -4.46
C PHE A 239 -9.06 12.86 -4.13
N PHE A 240 -8.19 13.23 -5.08
CA PHE A 240 -6.75 13.01 -5.05
C PHE A 240 -6.42 11.54 -4.74
N SER A 241 -6.96 10.64 -5.55
CA SER A 241 -6.71 9.20 -5.46
C SER A 241 -6.18 8.66 -6.77
N THR A 242 -5.30 7.67 -6.70
CA THR A 242 -4.75 6.95 -7.86
C THR A 242 -4.70 5.44 -7.60
N ALA A 243 -4.17 4.68 -8.55
CA ALA A 243 -4.02 3.23 -8.44
C ALA A 243 -3.06 2.83 -7.30
N HIS A 244 -3.19 1.59 -6.80
CA HIS A 244 -2.23 1.01 -5.84
C HIS A 244 -1.29 -0.03 -6.47
N GLY A 245 -1.73 -0.66 -7.57
CA GLY A 245 -1.00 -1.74 -8.22
C GLY A 245 -1.67 -2.17 -9.52
N SER A 246 -1.05 -3.11 -10.23
CA SER A 246 -1.55 -3.60 -11.53
C SER A 246 -2.93 -4.27 -11.43
N GLY A 247 -3.23 -4.89 -10.30
CA GLY A 247 -4.48 -5.62 -10.10
C GLY A 247 -4.49 -6.97 -10.80
N ARG A 248 -5.25 -7.91 -10.25
CA ARG A 248 -5.29 -9.29 -10.75
C ARG A 248 -6.28 -9.43 -11.91
N THR A 249 -5.86 -10.14 -12.95
CA THR A 249 -6.71 -10.59 -14.06
C THR A 249 -7.15 -12.05 -13.88
N MET A 250 -6.50 -12.76 -12.96
CA MET A 250 -6.71 -14.19 -12.75
C MET A 250 -6.92 -14.56 -11.28
N SER A 251 -7.87 -15.47 -11.03
CA SER A 251 -8.06 -16.06 -9.71
C SER A 251 -6.84 -16.87 -9.29
N ARG A 252 -6.57 -16.90 -7.99
CA ARG A 252 -5.47 -17.67 -7.40
C ARG A 252 -5.52 -19.16 -7.75
N THR A 253 -6.72 -19.74 -7.73
CA THR A 253 -6.96 -21.14 -8.09
C THR A 253 -6.60 -21.42 -9.54
N LYS A 254 -6.95 -20.52 -10.48
CA LYS A 254 -6.60 -20.69 -11.89
C LYS A 254 -5.09 -20.54 -12.09
N ALA A 255 -4.46 -19.56 -11.44
CA ALA A 255 -3.01 -19.37 -11.51
C ALA A 255 -2.23 -20.60 -11.02
N ARG A 256 -2.60 -21.19 -9.88
CA ARG A 256 -1.98 -22.43 -9.35
C ARG A 256 -2.06 -23.63 -10.29
N LYS A 257 -3.07 -23.69 -11.16
CA LYS A 257 -3.20 -24.75 -12.16
C LYS A 257 -2.32 -24.52 -13.38
N GLN A 258 -2.00 -23.27 -13.67
CA GLN A 258 -1.27 -22.88 -14.88
C GLN A 258 0.25 -22.77 -14.64
N TRP A 259 0.68 -22.38 -13.44
CA TRP A 259 2.09 -22.21 -13.10
C TRP A 259 2.55 -23.15 -11.98
N HIS A 260 3.81 -23.54 -12.05
CA HIS A 260 4.49 -24.32 -11.02
C HIS A 260 5.58 -23.47 -10.37
N GLY A 261 5.47 -23.23 -9.06
CA GLY A 261 6.34 -22.30 -8.34
C GLY A 261 7.84 -22.58 -8.48
N ARG A 262 8.25 -23.86 -8.51
CA ARG A 262 9.67 -24.22 -8.72
C ARG A 262 10.19 -23.85 -10.11
N GLN A 263 9.39 -24.05 -11.14
CA GLN A 263 9.77 -23.64 -12.49
C GLN A 263 9.81 -22.11 -12.59
N LEU A 264 8.78 -21.46 -12.04
CA LEU A 264 8.68 -20.00 -12.01
C LEU A 264 9.88 -19.34 -11.30
N GLN A 265 10.31 -19.89 -10.16
CA GLN A 265 11.53 -19.43 -9.48
C GLN A 265 12.75 -19.55 -10.39
N ARG A 266 12.96 -20.72 -11.02
CA ARG A 266 14.10 -20.93 -11.92
C ARG A 266 14.10 -19.96 -13.10
N ASP A 267 12.94 -19.72 -13.69
CA ASP A 267 12.78 -18.79 -14.81
C ASP A 267 13.05 -17.34 -14.40
N LEU A 268 12.70 -16.97 -13.16
CA LEU A 268 13.00 -15.66 -12.60
C LEU A 268 14.49 -15.49 -12.26
N GLU A 269 15.10 -16.51 -11.65
CA GLU A 269 16.52 -16.52 -11.32
C GLU A 269 17.38 -16.47 -12.59
N ALA A 270 16.97 -17.17 -13.65
CA ALA A 270 17.62 -17.10 -14.97
C ALA A 270 17.55 -15.70 -15.60
N ARG A 271 16.55 -14.88 -15.22
CA ARG A 271 16.43 -13.46 -15.61
C ARG A 271 17.11 -12.50 -14.63
N GLY A 272 17.80 -13.02 -13.60
CA GLY A 272 18.49 -12.22 -12.59
C GLY A 272 17.60 -11.71 -11.46
N ILE A 273 16.39 -12.27 -11.29
CA ILE A 273 15.47 -11.95 -10.18
C ILE A 273 15.52 -13.08 -9.15
N TYR A 274 16.19 -12.85 -8.02
CA TYR A 274 16.31 -13.87 -6.98
C TYR A 274 15.04 -13.98 -6.13
N ILE A 275 14.50 -15.18 -5.95
CA ILE A 275 13.24 -15.36 -5.20
C ILE A 275 13.48 -16.17 -3.93
N ARG A 276 12.90 -15.70 -2.83
CA ARG A 276 12.70 -16.47 -1.60
C ARG A 276 11.23 -16.53 -1.29
N SER A 277 10.69 -17.75 -1.23
CA SER A 277 9.28 -18.00 -0.90
C SER A 277 9.18 -19.07 0.18
N THR A 278 8.21 -18.91 1.07
CA THR A 278 7.81 -19.95 2.04
C THR A 278 6.93 -21.03 1.42
N SER A 279 6.35 -20.77 0.24
CA SER A 279 5.34 -21.61 -0.40
C SER A 279 5.45 -21.65 -1.92
N TRP A 280 5.62 -22.86 -2.48
CA TRP A 280 5.59 -23.07 -3.93
C TRP A 280 4.22 -22.78 -4.54
N ALA A 281 3.16 -23.11 -3.81
CA ALA A 281 1.80 -22.85 -4.24
C ALA A 281 1.46 -21.35 -4.17
N GLY A 282 1.97 -20.65 -3.15
CA GLY A 282 1.84 -19.19 -3.03
C GLY A 282 2.61 -18.47 -4.14
N LEU A 283 3.83 -18.92 -4.45
CA LEU A 283 4.62 -18.37 -5.55
C LEU A 283 3.88 -18.50 -6.91
N ALA A 284 3.26 -19.65 -7.16
CA ALA A 284 2.46 -19.87 -8.37
C ALA A 284 1.20 -18.98 -8.46
N GLU A 285 0.58 -18.62 -7.33
CA GLU A 285 -0.56 -17.69 -7.32
C GLU A 285 -0.20 -16.28 -7.79
N GLU A 286 1.06 -15.94 -7.65
CA GLU A 286 1.60 -14.58 -7.80
C GLU A 286 2.43 -14.42 -9.09
N ALA A 287 2.35 -15.39 -10.02
CA ALA A 287 2.93 -15.30 -11.36
C ALA A 287 2.53 -13.99 -12.06
N GLY A 288 3.47 -13.36 -12.78
CA GLY A 288 3.28 -12.06 -13.40
C GLY A 288 2.10 -12.00 -14.35
N ALA A 289 1.88 -13.07 -15.14
CA ALA A 289 0.74 -13.20 -16.04
C ALA A 289 -0.64 -13.33 -15.35
N ALA A 290 -0.69 -13.43 -14.01
CA ALA A 290 -1.93 -13.34 -13.24
C ALA A 290 -2.36 -11.88 -12.95
N TYR A 291 -1.51 -10.92 -13.30
CA TYR A 291 -1.70 -9.48 -13.10
C TYR A 291 -1.89 -8.76 -14.44
N LYS A 292 -2.46 -7.55 -14.40
CA LYS A 292 -2.42 -6.65 -15.55
C LYS A 292 -0.99 -6.17 -15.81
N ASP A 293 -0.76 -5.62 -16.99
CA ASP A 293 0.45 -4.85 -17.22
C ASP A 293 0.43 -3.62 -16.30
N ILE A 294 1.53 -3.44 -15.56
CA ILE A 294 1.71 -2.29 -14.67
C ILE A 294 1.89 -1.03 -15.50
N ASP A 295 2.55 -1.12 -16.67
CA ASP A 295 2.86 0.04 -17.50
C ASP A 295 1.57 0.65 -18.08
N GLU A 296 0.61 -0.18 -18.51
CA GLU A 296 -0.72 0.27 -18.94
C GLU A 296 -1.50 0.99 -17.83
N VAL A 297 -1.41 0.50 -16.58
CA VAL A 297 -2.07 1.14 -15.43
C VAL A 297 -1.45 2.50 -15.17
N ILE A 298 -0.12 2.61 -15.23
CA ILE A 298 0.59 3.87 -15.00
C ILE A 298 0.26 4.88 -16.10
N GLU A 299 0.30 4.46 -17.37
CA GLU A 299 -0.07 5.30 -18.51
C GLU A 299 -1.50 5.83 -18.36
N ALA A 300 -2.46 4.98 -17.98
CA ALA A 300 -3.84 5.42 -17.75
C ALA A 300 -3.95 6.49 -16.64
N THR A 301 -3.22 6.33 -15.53
CA THR A 301 -3.23 7.32 -14.43
C THR A 301 -2.53 8.62 -14.80
N GLU A 302 -1.50 8.57 -15.64
CA GLU A 302 -0.77 9.73 -16.16
C GLU A 302 -1.64 10.51 -17.16
N LEU A 303 -2.27 9.82 -18.11
CA LEU A 303 -3.17 10.42 -19.10
C LEU A 303 -4.39 11.07 -18.45
N ALA A 304 -4.92 10.46 -17.39
CA ALA A 304 -6.00 11.06 -16.59
C ALA A 304 -5.52 12.24 -15.71
N GLY A 305 -4.21 12.48 -15.63
CA GLY A 305 -3.63 13.57 -14.85
C GLY A 305 -3.80 13.41 -13.34
N ILE A 306 -3.99 12.19 -12.81
CA ILE A 306 -4.24 11.94 -11.38
C ILE A 306 -2.96 11.54 -10.61
N SER A 307 -1.89 11.17 -11.33
CA SER A 307 -0.54 10.98 -10.79
C SER A 307 0.49 11.04 -11.91
N LYS A 308 1.70 11.51 -11.62
CA LYS A 308 2.79 11.62 -12.60
C LYS A 308 3.91 10.61 -12.28
N PRO A 309 4.31 9.72 -13.20
CA PRO A 309 5.40 8.79 -12.96
C PRO A 309 6.76 9.48 -12.93
N VAL A 310 7.62 9.02 -12.02
CA VAL A 310 8.95 9.61 -11.78
C VAL A 310 10.06 8.60 -12.04
N VAL A 311 9.95 7.40 -11.46
CA VAL A 311 10.91 6.30 -11.66
C VAL A 311 10.17 4.98 -11.79
N ARG A 312 10.57 4.16 -12.76
CA ARG A 312 10.25 2.73 -12.79
C ARG A 312 11.39 1.96 -12.11
N PHE A 313 11.07 0.98 -11.29
CA PHE A 313 12.06 0.14 -10.63
C PHE A 313 12.03 -1.27 -11.20
N THR A 314 13.22 -1.79 -11.50
CA THR A 314 13.38 -3.16 -11.99
C THR A 314 13.70 -4.09 -10.82
N PRO A 315 12.95 -5.20 -10.63
CA PRO A 315 13.16 -6.11 -9.52
C PRO A 315 14.46 -6.88 -9.70
N ILE A 316 15.19 -7.10 -8.61
CA ILE A 316 16.40 -7.94 -8.59
C ILE A 316 16.33 -9.03 -7.51
N GLY A 317 15.51 -8.84 -6.48
CA GLY A 317 15.26 -9.84 -5.46
C GLY A 317 13.89 -9.71 -4.82
N ASN A 318 13.23 -10.82 -4.51
CA ASN A 318 11.90 -10.86 -3.90
C ASN A 318 11.85 -11.84 -2.74
N VAL A 319 11.22 -11.42 -1.64
CA VAL A 319 10.87 -12.24 -0.48
C VAL A 319 9.35 -12.27 -0.36
N LYS A 320 8.78 -13.47 -0.43
CA LYS A 320 7.33 -13.73 -0.35
C LYS A 320 7.02 -14.64 0.83
N GLY A 321 5.93 -14.32 1.54
CA GLY A 321 5.42 -15.10 2.66
C GLY A 321 4.41 -16.17 2.27
#